data_AF-A0A7Y2GZG4-F1
#
_entry.id   AF-A0A7Y2GZG4-F1
#
_cell.length_a   1.000
_cell.length_b   1.000
_cell.length_c   1.000
_cell.angle_alpha   90.00
_cell.angle_beta   90.00
_cell.angle_gamma   90.00
#
_symmetry.space_group_name_H-M   'P 1'
#
loop_
_entity.id
_entity.type
_entity.pdbx_description
1 polymer ?
#
loop_
_entity_poly.entity_id
_entity_poly.type
_entity_poly.pdbx_seq_one_letter_code
_entity_poly.pdbx_strand_id
1 'polypeptide(L)'
;MGLKELFLQKGWAGRTISREETVDRLNPIIRIMTEMLHRYAAVRDASDADERREIERVMKTLRADIGKMAETVFSCGGTAYSGTELDPDDFAADSDGFMRVLEAEDAFASALAEEKDIEHQMRTRAILAKVAENHDDRMNLLRSHA
;
A
#
# COMPACT_ATOMS: atom_id res chain seq x y z
N MET A 1 43.43 -1.18 -13.79
CA MET A 1 42.30 -1.13 -12.83
C MET A 1 42.72 -0.27 -11.66
N GLY A 2 42.15 0.92 -11.56
CA GLY A 2 42.62 1.95 -10.63
C GLY A 2 41.92 1.84 -9.27
N LEU A 3 42.60 2.27 -8.20
CA LEU A 3 42.06 2.37 -6.83
C LEU A 3 40.68 3.06 -6.75
N LYS A 4 40.33 3.90 -7.73
CA LYS A 4 39.02 4.57 -7.85
C LYS A 4 37.87 3.61 -8.18
N GLU A 5 38.10 2.56 -8.98
CA GLU A 5 37.09 1.53 -9.27
C GLU A 5 36.82 0.64 -8.04
N LEU A 6 37.85 0.39 -7.23
CA LEU A 6 37.74 -0.40 -6.00
C LEU A 6 36.96 0.33 -4.89
N PHE A 7 37.04 1.65 -4.85
CA PHE A 7 36.28 2.49 -3.91
C PHE A 7 34.83 2.76 -4.36
N LEU A 8 34.58 2.87 -5.67
CA LEU A 8 33.22 3.02 -6.20
C LEU A 8 32.41 1.70 -6.14
N GLN A 9 33.08 0.55 -6.01
CA GLN A 9 32.41 -0.74 -5.77
C GLN A 9 32.19 -1.06 -4.29
N LYS A 10 32.73 -0.26 -3.36
CA LYS A 10 32.57 -0.45 -1.91
C LYS A 10 31.84 0.73 -1.25
N GLY A 11 30.69 1.07 -1.84
CA GLY A 11 29.57 1.65 -1.11
C GLY A 11 28.92 0.57 -0.25
N TRP A 12 29.24 0.60 1.04
CA TRP A 12 28.82 -0.32 2.09
C TRP A 12 27.33 -0.10 2.43
N ALA A 13 26.45 -0.67 1.60
CA ALA A 13 25.04 -0.97 1.83
C ALA A 13 24.69 -2.07 0.82
N GLY A 14 23.91 -3.09 1.19
CA GLY A 14 23.47 -4.12 0.24
C GLY A 14 22.96 -3.47 -1.05
N ARG A 15 23.26 -4.09 -2.20
CA ARG A 15 22.85 -3.55 -3.51
C ARG A 15 21.34 -3.30 -3.45
N THR A 16 20.95 -2.04 -3.34
CA THR A 16 19.53 -1.69 -3.38
C THR A 16 19.00 -2.12 -4.74
N ILE A 17 17.76 -2.59 -4.78
CA ILE A 17 17.12 -2.97 -6.04
C ILE A 17 17.11 -1.79 -7.03
N SER A 18 16.96 -2.11 -8.31
CA SER A 18 16.91 -1.09 -9.35
C SER A 18 15.64 -0.24 -9.24
N ARG A 19 15.64 0.95 -9.86
CA ARG A 19 14.43 1.80 -9.93
C ARG A 19 13.28 1.11 -10.66
N GLU A 20 13.60 0.41 -11.75
CA GLU A 20 12.65 -0.39 -12.53
C GLU A 20 12.03 -1.48 -11.66
N GLU A 21 12.86 -2.21 -10.91
CA GLU A 21 12.39 -3.23 -9.98
C GLU A 21 11.54 -2.64 -8.85
N THR A 22 11.86 -1.46 -8.32
CA THR A 22 10.97 -0.75 -7.38
C THR A 22 9.61 -0.47 -8.01
N VAL A 23 9.55 -0.02 -9.26
CA VAL A 23 8.28 0.24 -9.96
C VAL A 23 7.47 -1.05 -10.09
N ASP A 24 8.10 -2.14 -10.54
CA ASP A 24 7.45 -3.43 -10.76
C ASP A 24 6.90 -4.03 -9.46
N ARG A 25 7.58 -3.82 -8.34
CA ARG A 25 7.16 -4.33 -7.02
C ARG A 25 6.10 -3.47 -6.35
N LEU A 26 6.18 -2.15 -6.45
CA LEU A 26 5.22 -1.27 -5.77
C LEU A 26 3.87 -1.18 -6.48
N ASN A 27 3.82 -1.32 -7.80
CA ASN A 27 2.55 -1.20 -8.54
C ASN A 27 1.49 -2.24 -8.15
N PRO A 28 1.82 -3.54 -8.00
CA PRO A 28 0.88 -4.54 -7.47
C PRO A 28 0.33 -4.16 -6.08
N ILE A 29 1.17 -3.59 -5.21
CA ILE A 29 0.78 -3.17 -3.87
C ILE A 29 -0.18 -1.97 -3.93
N ILE A 30 0.13 -0.97 -4.77
CA ILE A 30 -0.75 0.17 -5.03
C ILE A 30 -2.11 -0.30 -5.55
N ARG A 31 -2.14 -1.30 -6.44
CA ARG A 31 -3.39 -1.90 -6.91
C ARG A 31 -4.22 -2.49 -5.77
N ILE A 32 -3.62 -3.32 -4.92
CA ILE A 32 -4.30 -3.89 -3.74
C ILE A 32 -4.89 -2.77 -2.87
N MET A 33 -4.10 -1.73 -2.59
CA MET A 33 -4.54 -0.59 -1.79
C MET A 33 -5.70 0.17 -2.44
N THR A 34 -5.66 0.37 -3.76
CA THR A 34 -6.73 1.05 -4.51
C THR A 34 -8.02 0.24 -4.49
N GLU A 35 -7.96 -1.07 -4.78
CA GLU A 35 -9.14 -1.94 -4.70
C GLU A 35 -9.70 -2.00 -3.27
N MET A 36 -8.83 -2.03 -2.25
CA MET A 36 -9.21 -1.97 -0.84
C MET A 36 -9.93 -0.66 -0.49
N LEU A 37 -9.50 0.48 -1.05
CA LEU A 37 -10.19 1.75 -0.88
C LEU A 37 -11.63 1.71 -1.42
N HIS A 38 -11.87 1.01 -2.53
CA HIS A 38 -13.23 0.82 -3.05
C HIS A 38 -14.09 -0.05 -2.12
N ARG A 39 -13.53 -1.14 -1.58
CA ARG A 39 -14.23 -1.98 -0.59
C ARG A 39 -14.61 -1.18 0.66
N TYR A 40 -13.69 -0.37 1.17
CA TYR A 40 -14.00 0.54 2.28
C TYR A 40 -15.10 1.55 1.94
N ALA A 41 -15.13 2.06 0.70
CA ALA A 41 -16.17 2.99 0.27
C ALA A 41 -17.56 2.33 0.28
N ALA A 42 -17.63 1.08 -0.20
CA ALA A 42 -18.88 0.32 -0.20
C ALA A 42 -19.38 0.04 1.23
N VAL A 43 -18.49 -0.38 2.13
CA VAL A 43 -18.84 -0.60 3.55
C VAL A 43 -19.29 0.72 4.21
N ARG A 44 -18.56 1.82 3.99
CA ARG A 44 -18.94 3.17 4.47
C ARG A 44 -20.37 3.54 4.08
N ASP A 45 -20.74 3.26 2.84
CA ASP A 45 -22.06 3.65 2.30
C ASP A 45 -23.20 2.82 2.91
N ALA A 46 -22.90 1.59 3.33
CA ALA A 46 -23.81 0.70 4.06
C ALA A 46 -23.82 0.92 5.60
N SER A 47 -22.83 1.61 6.15
CA SER A 47 -22.65 1.78 7.61
C SER A 47 -23.50 2.91 8.20
N ASP A 48 -23.72 2.85 9.52
CA ASP A 48 -24.39 3.92 10.26
C ASP A 48 -23.51 5.19 10.41
N ALA A 49 -24.04 6.23 11.06
CA ALA A 49 -23.37 7.54 11.14
C ALA A 49 -22.08 7.53 12.00
N ASP A 50 -21.95 6.63 12.97
CA ASP A 50 -20.77 6.56 13.82
C ASP A 50 -19.68 5.75 13.12
N GLU A 51 -20.02 4.56 12.62
CA GLU A 51 -19.14 3.70 11.85
C GLU A 51 -18.63 4.39 10.57
N ARG A 52 -19.51 5.08 9.84
CA ARG A 52 -19.15 5.85 8.65
C ARG A 52 -18.04 6.86 8.92
N ARG A 53 -18.11 7.57 10.05
CA ARG A 53 -17.09 8.59 10.41
C ARG A 53 -15.75 7.95 10.70
N GLU A 54 -15.74 6.75 11.28
CA GLU A 54 -14.52 6.01 11.56
C GLU A 54 -13.90 5.46 10.28
N ILE A 55 -14.71 4.86 9.41
CA ILE A 55 -14.28 4.39 8.09
C ILE A 55 -13.72 5.55 7.25
N GLU A 56 -14.35 6.72 7.27
CA GLU A 56 -13.86 7.90 6.54
C GLU A 56 -12.46 8.34 7.00
N ARG A 57 -12.16 8.27 8.31
CA ARG A 57 -10.83 8.58 8.84
C ARG A 57 -9.79 7.58 8.31
N VAL A 58 -10.13 6.30 8.34
CA VAL A 58 -9.30 5.21 7.81
C VAL A 58 -9.02 5.40 6.31
N MET A 59 -10.07 5.64 5.52
CA MET A 59 -9.96 5.89 4.08
C MET A 59 -9.09 7.11 3.77
N LYS A 60 -9.13 8.15 4.60
CA LYS A 60 -8.28 9.34 4.42
C LYS A 60 -6.80 8.98 4.51
N THR A 61 -6.42 8.17 5.50
CA THR A 61 -5.03 7.69 5.66
C THR A 61 -4.65 6.77 4.49
N LEU A 62 -5.52 5.83 4.11
CA LEU A 62 -5.26 4.93 2.97
C LEU A 62 -5.02 5.70 1.66
N ARG A 63 -5.79 6.75 1.37
CA ARG A 63 -5.55 7.62 0.20
C ARG A 63 -4.20 8.32 0.25
N ALA A 64 -3.79 8.78 1.44
CA ALA A 64 -2.48 9.42 1.61
C ALA A 64 -1.34 8.42 1.36
N ASP A 65 -1.50 7.20 1.85
CA ASP A 65 -0.55 6.10 1.65
C ASP A 65 -0.42 5.73 0.17
N ILE A 66 -1.54 5.55 -0.54
CA ILE A 66 -1.58 5.34 -2.00
C ILE A 66 -0.82 6.47 -2.71
N GLY A 67 -1.08 7.72 -2.33
CA GLY A 67 -0.40 8.88 -2.91
C GLY A 67 1.11 8.84 -2.71
N LYS A 68 1.59 8.44 -1.53
CA LYS A 68 3.03 8.33 -1.24
C LYS A 68 3.71 7.18 -1.97
N MET A 69 3.00 6.06 -2.13
CA MET A 69 3.46 4.93 -2.93
C MET A 69 3.55 5.32 -4.41
N ALA A 70 2.53 5.99 -4.94
CA ALA A 70 2.51 6.50 -6.30
C ALA A 70 3.63 7.53 -6.56
N GLU A 71 3.84 8.49 -5.64
CA GLU A 71 4.97 9.44 -5.69
C GLU A 71 6.32 8.72 -5.79
N THR A 72 6.48 7.57 -5.13
CA THR A 72 7.69 6.76 -5.19
C THR A 72 7.89 6.13 -6.56
N VAL A 73 6.81 5.58 -7.15
CA VAL A 73 6.83 5.06 -8.52
C VAL A 73 7.20 6.15 -9.53
N PHE A 74 6.59 7.33 -9.45
CA PHE A 74 6.92 8.47 -10.31
C PHE A 74 8.37 8.93 -10.13
N SER A 75 8.87 8.96 -8.89
CA SER A 75 10.27 9.31 -8.59
C SER A 75 11.28 8.32 -9.14
N CYS A 76 10.85 7.08 -9.40
CA CYS A 76 11.65 6.05 -10.06
C CYS A 76 11.56 6.12 -11.59
N GLY A 77 10.73 7.02 -12.15
CA GLY A 77 10.52 7.17 -13.59
C GLY A 77 9.43 6.27 -14.16
N GLY A 78 8.68 5.55 -13.31
CA GLY A 78 7.57 4.70 -13.72
C GLY A 78 6.23 5.43 -13.74
N THR A 79 5.19 4.70 -14.17
CA THR A 79 3.79 5.13 -14.07
C THR A 79 3.12 4.33 -12.96
N ALA A 80 2.55 5.05 -11.97
CA ALA A 80 1.81 4.42 -10.90
C ALA A 80 0.46 3.90 -11.41
N TYR A 81 0.05 2.75 -10.89
CA TYR A 81 -1.28 2.20 -11.09
C TYR A 81 -2.36 3.24 -10.73
N SER A 82 -3.30 3.48 -11.65
CA SER A 82 -4.33 4.52 -11.53
C SER A 82 -5.70 4.00 -11.10
N GLY A 83 -5.99 2.70 -11.30
CA GLY A 83 -7.30 2.11 -11.03
C GLY A 83 -8.43 2.63 -11.91
N THR A 84 -8.11 3.27 -13.03
CA THR A 84 -9.11 3.86 -13.95
C THR A 84 -9.99 2.82 -14.66
N GLU A 85 -9.57 1.56 -14.65
CA GLU A 85 -10.29 0.42 -15.18
C GLU A 85 -11.21 -0.25 -14.17
N LEU A 86 -11.14 0.14 -12.89
CA LEU A 86 -11.98 -0.44 -11.85
C LEU A 86 -13.39 0.13 -11.94
N ASP A 87 -14.38 -0.75 -11.92
CA ASP A 87 -15.77 -0.38 -11.76
C ASP A 87 -16.13 -0.37 -10.26
N PRO A 88 -16.58 0.76 -9.68
CA PRO A 88 -17.01 0.80 -8.28
C PRO A 88 -18.10 -0.24 -7.94
N ASP A 89 -18.95 -0.60 -8.91
CA ASP A 89 -20.05 -1.56 -8.69
C ASP A 89 -19.53 -2.99 -8.45
N ASP A 90 -18.30 -3.32 -8.90
CA ASP A 90 -17.64 -4.60 -8.62
C ASP A 90 -17.29 -4.79 -7.13
N PHE A 91 -17.34 -3.71 -6.34
CA PHE A 91 -16.99 -3.69 -4.92
C PHE A 91 -18.21 -3.50 -4.00
N ALA A 92 -19.43 -3.57 -4.54
CA ALA A 92 -20.65 -3.38 -3.77
C ALA A 92 -20.67 -4.24 -2.50
N ALA A 93 -21.04 -3.61 -1.38
CA ALA A 93 -21.12 -4.27 -0.09
C ALA A 93 -22.39 -5.12 -0.04
N ASP A 94 -22.22 -6.42 0.14
CA ASP A 94 -23.28 -7.32 0.59
C ASP A 94 -23.22 -7.48 2.12
N SER A 95 -23.97 -8.42 2.68
CA SER A 95 -23.97 -8.70 4.12
C SER A 95 -22.57 -9.01 4.68
N ASP A 96 -21.62 -9.37 3.81
CA ASP A 96 -20.27 -9.79 4.16
C ASP A 96 -19.24 -8.70 3.84
N GLY A 97 -19.66 -7.46 3.59
CA GLY A 97 -18.79 -6.35 3.17
C GLY A 97 -17.59 -6.12 4.10
N PHE A 98 -17.78 -6.17 5.42
CA PHE A 98 -16.68 -6.07 6.40
C PHE A 98 -15.71 -7.26 6.32
N MET A 99 -16.20 -8.47 6.07
CA MET A 99 -15.36 -9.65 5.90
C MET A 99 -14.47 -9.51 4.66
N ARG A 100 -15.02 -9.00 3.55
CA ARG A 100 -14.24 -8.71 2.32
C ARG A 100 -13.19 -7.64 2.52
N VAL A 101 -13.45 -6.63 3.36
CA VAL A 101 -12.44 -5.63 3.74
C VAL A 101 -11.34 -6.28 4.56
N LEU A 102 -11.67 -7.15 5.51
CA LEU A 102 -10.71 -7.89 6.32
C LEU A 102 -9.80 -8.78 5.44
N GLU A 103 -10.39 -9.54 4.52
CA GLU A 103 -9.64 -10.37 3.56
C GLU A 103 -8.70 -9.54 2.69
N ALA A 104 -9.14 -8.35 2.25
CA ALA A 104 -8.31 -7.44 1.47
C ALA A 104 -7.13 -6.87 2.30
N GLU A 105 -7.34 -6.54 3.57
CA GLU A 105 -6.27 -6.11 4.47
C GLU A 105 -5.29 -7.25 4.78
N ASP A 106 -5.74 -8.50 4.93
CA ASP A 106 -4.85 -9.66 5.12
C ASP A 106 -4.01 -9.95 3.86
N ALA A 107 -4.60 -9.82 2.66
CA ALA A 107 -3.88 -9.90 1.40
C ALA A 107 -2.83 -8.78 1.29
N PHE A 108 -3.19 -7.58 1.73
CA PHE A 108 -2.27 -6.44 1.79
C PHE A 108 -1.12 -6.66 2.78
N ALA A 109 -1.40 -7.19 3.97
CA ALA A 109 -0.41 -7.54 4.97
C ALA A 109 0.61 -8.54 4.42
N SER A 110 0.13 -9.54 3.69
CA SER A 110 0.97 -10.55 3.04
C SER A 110 1.89 -9.91 2.00
N ALA A 111 1.36 -9.02 1.14
CA ALA A 111 2.16 -8.30 0.16
C ALA A 111 3.21 -7.38 0.80
N LEU A 112 2.88 -6.69 1.90
CA LEU A 112 3.85 -5.88 2.65
C LEU A 112 4.94 -6.74 3.30
N ALA A 113 4.59 -7.92 3.81
CA ALA A 113 5.55 -8.84 4.41
C ALA A 113 6.57 -9.34 3.38
N GLU A 114 6.16 -9.60 2.15
CA GLU A 114 7.06 -9.97 1.05
C GLU A 114 8.06 -8.87 0.70
N GLU A 115 7.72 -7.59 0.89
CA GLU A 115 8.62 -6.48 0.63
C GLU A 115 9.60 -6.17 1.76
N LYS A 116 9.38 -6.73 2.96
CA LYS A 116 10.17 -6.41 4.16
C LYS A 116 11.66 -6.72 4.00
N ASP A 117 11.98 -7.83 3.34
CA ASP A 117 13.36 -8.30 3.15
C ASP A 117 13.99 -7.80 1.85
N ILE A 118 13.27 -6.97 1.08
CA ILE A 118 13.76 -6.39 -0.16
C ILE A 118 14.53 -5.10 0.15
N GLU A 119 15.76 -5.00 -0.39
CA GLU A 119 16.62 -3.83 -0.23
C GLU A 119 16.16 -2.67 -1.13
N HIS A 120 15.01 -2.08 -0.81
CA HIS A 120 14.57 -0.82 -1.41
C HIS A 120 15.46 0.35 -1.00
N GLN A 121 15.38 1.45 -1.75
CA GLN A 121 15.99 2.71 -1.33
C GLN A 121 15.47 3.13 0.06
N MET A 122 16.32 3.79 0.86
CA MET A 122 16.00 4.15 2.25
C MET A 122 14.66 4.90 2.38
N ARG A 123 14.37 5.84 1.47
CA ARG A 123 13.10 6.58 1.45
C ARG A 123 11.90 5.67 1.21
N THR A 124 12.02 4.75 0.26
CA THR A 124 10.97 3.77 -0.05
C THR A 124 10.70 2.85 1.12
N ARG A 125 11.75 2.35 1.81
CA ARG A 125 11.61 1.55 3.03
C ARG A 125 10.89 2.30 4.14
N ALA A 126 11.20 3.59 4.34
CA ALA A 126 10.52 4.41 5.32
C ALA A 126 9.03 4.61 4.98
N ILE A 127 8.69 4.76 3.70
CA ILE A 127 7.29 4.82 3.24
C ILE A 127 6.60 3.48 3.51
N LEU A 128 7.17 2.36 3.09
CA LEU A 128 6.62 1.01 3.34
C LEU A 128 6.41 0.75 4.84
N ALA A 129 7.36 1.15 5.68
CA ALA A 129 7.22 1.02 7.13
C ALA A 129 6.05 1.84 7.68
N LYS A 130 5.87 3.09 7.21
CA LYS A 130 4.74 3.92 7.63
C LYS A 130 3.40 3.37 7.13
N VAL A 131 3.37 2.84 5.91
CA VAL A 131 2.19 2.19 5.34
C VAL A 131 1.81 0.94 6.13
N ALA A 132 2.79 0.15 6.60
CA ALA A 132 2.57 -1.00 7.47
C ALA A 132 2.02 -0.60 8.85
N GLU A 133 2.57 0.45 9.48
CA GLU A 133 2.04 0.99 10.73
C GLU A 133 0.58 1.45 10.58
N ASN A 134 0.27 2.16 9.49
CA ASN A 134 -1.09 2.59 9.21
C ASN A 134 -2.03 1.42 8.90
N HIS A 135 -1.53 0.30 8.37
CA HIS A 135 -2.30 -0.93 8.20
C HIS A 135 -2.65 -1.55 9.56
N ASP A 136 -1.68 -1.64 10.48
CA ASP A 136 -1.92 -2.15 11.82
C ASP A 136 -3.02 -1.34 12.54
N ASP A 137 -2.99 -0.01 12.39
CA ASP A 137 -4.04 0.88 12.92
C ASP A 137 -5.43 0.57 12.33
N ARG A 138 -5.52 0.31 11.02
CA ARG A 138 -6.78 -0.08 10.35
C ARG A 138 -7.27 -1.45 10.80
N MET A 139 -6.37 -2.43 10.93
CA MET A 139 -6.72 -3.77 11.39
C MET A 139 -7.19 -3.77 12.84
N ASN A 140 -6.58 -2.96 13.71
CA ASN A 140 -7.03 -2.80 15.09
C ASN A 140 -8.45 -2.23 15.14
N LEU A 141 -8.77 -1.27 14.27
CA LEU A 141 -10.12 -0.74 14.14
C LEU A 141 -11.11 -1.80 13.63
N LEU A 142 -10.80 -2.49 12.53
CA LEU A 142 -11.70 -3.53 11.99
C LEU A 142 -12.02 -4.61 13.02
N ARG A 143 -11.01 -5.06 13.79
CA ARG A 143 -11.18 -6.07 14.84
C ARG A 143 -12.01 -5.60 16.03
N SER A 144 -12.19 -4.29 16.24
CA SER A 144 -13.12 -3.79 17.26
C SER A 144 -14.58 -3.74 16.78
N HIS A 145 -14.84 -3.93 15.48
CA HIS A 145 -16.19 -3.98 14.89
C HIS A 145 -16.63 -5.37 14.40
N ALA A 146 -15.71 -6.34 14.35
CA ALA A 146 -15.98 -7.74 14.01
C ALA A 146 -16.34 -8.56 15.26
#